data_AF-A0A3D1X558-F1
#
_entry.id   AF-A0A3D1X558-F1
#
_cell.length_a   1.000
_cell.length_b   1.000
_cell.length_c   1.000
_cell.angle_alpha   90.00
_cell.angle_beta   90.00
_cell.angle_gamma   90.00
#
_symmetry.space_group_name_H-M   'P 1'
#
loop_
_entity.id
_entity.type
_entity.pdbx_description
1 polymer ?
#
loop_
_entity_poly.entity_id
_entity_poly.type
_entity_poly.pdbx_seq_one_letter_code
_entity_poly.pdbx_strand_id
1 'polypeptide(L)' 'DVACQCGYYFASVTGVGHVEFLDGEEKLAALTALMRHMAGREDKFTEQQARAVEVFAVRADKLSAKAKVPHSAQ' A
#
# COMPACT_ATOMS: atom_id res chain seq x y z
N ASP A 1 -7.87 -28.22 -25.13
CA ASP A 1 -6.82 -27.26 -25.52
C ASP A 1 -7.12 -25.80 -25.12
N VAL A 2 -8.38 -25.33 -25.16
CA VAL A 2 -8.74 -23.91 -24.92
C VAL A 2 -8.50 -23.41 -23.49
N ALA A 3 -8.61 -24.26 -22.46
CA ALA A 3 -8.54 -23.83 -21.06
C ALA A 3 -7.18 -23.19 -20.66
N CYS A 4 -6.07 -23.63 -21.27
CA CYS A 4 -4.74 -23.11 -20.97
C CYS A 4 -4.48 -21.69 -21.50
N GLN A 5 -5.39 -21.15 -22.33
CA GLN A 5 -5.27 -19.81 -22.91
C GLN A 5 -6.20 -18.79 -22.22
N CYS A 6 -7.08 -19.24 -21.32
CA CYS A 6 -7.97 -18.38 -20.56
C CYS A 6 -7.25 -17.76 -19.37
N GLY A 7 -7.25 -16.43 -19.26
CA GLY A 7 -6.74 -15.72 -18.09
C GLY A 7 -7.05 -14.23 -18.15
N TYR A 8 -7.09 -13.56 -17.00
CA TYR A 8 -7.59 -12.17 -16.88
C TYR A 8 -6.50 -11.11 -17.05
N TYR A 9 -6.89 -9.88 -17.38
CA TYR A 9 -5.99 -8.73 -17.37
C TYR A 9 -5.73 -8.28 -15.93
N PHE A 10 -4.48 -7.93 -15.63
CA PHE A 10 -4.10 -7.46 -14.31
C PHE A 10 -2.83 -6.63 -14.35
N ALA A 11 -2.63 -5.86 -13.29
CA ALA A 11 -1.34 -5.32 -12.89
C ALA A 11 -1.18 -5.62 -11.40
N SER A 12 -0.03 -6.17 -11.01
CA SER A 12 0.26 -6.54 -9.64
C SER A 12 1.71 -6.21 -9.31
N VAL A 13 1.92 -5.73 -8.09
CA VAL A 13 3.23 -5.51 -7.48
C VAL A 13 3.27 -6.33 -6.19
N THR A 14 4.36 -7.08 -6.01
CA THR A 14 4.65 -7.82 -4.77
C THR A 14 5.95 -7.30 -4.20
N GLY A 15 5.89 -6.81 -2.97
CA GLY A 15 7.06 -6.37 -2.21
C GLY A 15 7.43 -7.35 -1.10
N VAL A 16 8.72 -7.48 -0.83
CA VAL A 16 9.27 -8.21 0.31
C VAL A 16 10.21 -7.29 1.06
N GLY A 17 10.13 -7.32 2.38
CA GLY A 17 11.02 -6.61 3.29
C GLY A 17 10.52 -6.73 4.73
N HIS A 18 10.75 -5.72 5.56
CA HIS A 18 10.42 -5.75 6.97
C HIS A 18 9.37 -4.70 7.37
N VAL A 19 8.78 -4.92 8.55
CA VAL A 19 7.79 -4.04 9.16
C VAL A 19 8.46 -3.21 10.25
N GLU A 20 8.25 -1.91 10.22
CA GLU A 20 8.65 -0.97 11.28
C GLU A 20 7.39 -0.40 11.91
N PHE A 21 7.24 -0.57 13.23
CA PHE A 21 6.16 0.05 14.00
C PHE A 21 6.54 1.48 14.33
N LEU A 22 5.64 2.42 14.02
CA LEU A 22 5.90 3.85 14.13
C LEU A 22 5.34 4.37 15.45
N ASP A 23 6.01 5.35 16.04
CA ASP A 23 5.58 5.99 17.28
C ASP A 23 5.75 7.52 17.22
N GLY A 24 5.22 8.22 18.22
CA GLY A 24 5.34 9.66 18.38
C GLY A 24 4.88 10.45 17.14
N GLU A 25 5.68 11.45 16.75
CA GLU A 25 5.37 12.31 15.61
C GLU A 25 5.34 11.56 14.26
N GLU A 26 6.18 10.54 14.09
CA GLU A 26 6.23 9.74 12.85
C GLU A 26 4.92 8.99 12.63
N LYS A 27 4.35 8.43 13.70
CA LYS A 27 3.02 7.80 13.68
C LYS A 27 1.92 8.76 13.25
N LEU A 28 1.94 10.00 13.76
CA LEU A 28 0.94 11.02 13.42
C LEU A 28 1.03 11.43 11.95
N ALA A 29 2.25 11.65 11.46
CA ALA A 29 2.51 11.98 10.06
C ALA A 29 2.07 10.84 9.13
N ALA A 30 2.42 9.59 9.47
CA ALA A 30 2.04 8.41 8.69
C ALA A 30 0.52 8.20 8.65
N LEU A 31 -0.17 8.38 9.79
CA LEU A 31 -1.63 8.29 9.85
C LEU A 31 -2.30 9.37 8.98
N THR A 32 -1.77 10.60 9.00
CA THR A 32 -2.24 11.68 8.14
C THR A 32 -2.07 11.34 6.66
N ALA A 33 -0.90 10.83 6.28
CA ALA A 33 -0.62 10.40 4.91
C ALA A 33 -1.55 9.25 4.46
N LEU A 34 -1.82 8.28 5.34
CA LEU A 34 -2.73 7.18 5.08
C LEU A 34 -4.16 7.66 4.85
N MET A 35 -4.65 8.58 5.69
CA MET A 35 -5.99 9.16 5.55
C MET A 35 -6.12 10.02 4.28
N ARG A 36 -5.07 10.74 3.91
CA ARG A 36 -5.03 11.46 2.63
C ARG A 36 -5.14 10.50 1.45
N HIS A 37 -4.38 9.41 1.47
CA HIS A 37 -4.40 8.43 0.37
C HIS A 37 -5.73 7.68 0.26
N MET A 38 -6.28 7.22 1.40
CA MET A 38 -7.47 6.38 1.43
C MET A 38 -8.79 7.15 1.31
N ALA A 39 -8.86 8.35 1.90
CA ALA A 39 -10.10 9.12 2.04
C ALA A 39 -10.02 10.56 1.50
N GLY A 40 -8.86 10.99 0.99
CA GLY A 40 -8.68 12.37 0.48
C GLY A 40 -8.70 13.44 1.57
N ARG A 41 -8.48 13.08 2.84
CA ARG A 41 -8.56 13.98 3.99
C ARG A 41 -7.17 14.31 4.55
N GLU A 42 -6.96 15.54 4.98
CA GLU A 42 -5.71 16.01 5.60
C GLU A 42 -5.91 16.41 7.07
N ASP A 43 -6.58 15.56 7.85
CA ASP A 43 -6.78 15.81 9.28
C ASP A 43 -5.46 15.76 10.04
N LYS A 44 -5.29 16.65 11.02
CA LYS A 44 -4.19 16.58 11.98
C LYS A 44 -4.61 15.74 13.18
N PHE A 45 -3.85 14.69 13.47
CA PHE A 45 -4.09 13.84 14.62
C PHE A 45 -3.26 14.28 15.83
N THR A 46 -3.87 14.23 17.01
CA THR A 46 -3.14 14.36 18.28
C THR A 46 -2.64 13.00 18.74
N GLU A 47 -1.60 12.97 19.58
CA GLU A 47 -1.12 11.72 20.20
C GLU A 47 -2.24 10.94 20.89
N GLN A 48 -3.13 11.64 21.60
CA GLN A 48 -4.23 11.00 22.31
C GLN A 48 -5.19 10.27 21.37
N GLN A 49 -5.44 10.80 20.18
CA GLN A 49 -6.25 10.13 19.16
C GLN A 49 -5.53 8.93 18.55
N ALA A 50 -4.21 9.03 18.35
CA ALA A 50 -3.41 7.96 17.76
C ALA A 50 -3.14 6.77 18.70
N ARG A 51 -3.38 6.91 20.02
CA ARG A 51 -3.20 5.82 21.00
C ARG A 51 -4.08 4.59 20.73
N ALA A 52 -5.21 4.76 20.06
CA ALA A 52 -6.15 3.67 19.80
C ALA A 52 -5.76 2.78 18.61
N VAL A 53 -4.77 3.18 17.82
CA VAL A 53 -4.38 2.49 16.58
C VAL A 53 -2.89 2.20 16.59
N GLU A 54 -2.47 1.15 15.90
CA GLU A 54 -1.07 0.91 15.59
C GLU A 54 -0.79 1.27 14.14
N VAL A 55 0.32 1.94 13.87
CA VAL A 55 0.71 2.33 12.51
C VAL A 55 2.07 1.74 12.22
N PHE A 56 2.19 1.05 11.08
CA PHE A 56 3.45 0.45 10.68
C PHE A 56 3.77 0.80 9.23
N ALA A 57 5.07 0.92 8.94
CA ALA A 57 5.61 1.06 7.61
C ALA A 57 6.17 -0.28 7.15
N VAL A 58 5.82 -0.71 5.94
CA VAL A 58 6.51 -1.81 5.27
C VAL A 58 7.67 -1.22 4.49
N ARG A 59 8.91 -1.50 4.92
CA ARG A 59 10.11 -1.16 4.17
C ARG A 59 10.40 -2.29 3.19
N ALA A 60 10.10 -2.06 1.92
CA ALA A 60 10.34 -3.06 0.89
C ALA A 60 11.81 -3.02 0.42
N ASP A 61 12.53 -4.11 0.63
CA ASP A 61 13.90 -4.30 0.12
C ASP A 61 13.89 -4.74 -1.34
N LYS A 62 12.84 -5.47 -1.73
CA LYS A 62 12.67 -6.04 -3.06
C LYS A 62 11.25 -5.84 -3.54
N LEU A 63 11.12 -5.46 -4.79
CA LEU A 63 9.84 -5.35 -5.49
C LEU A 63 9.89 -6.21 -6.74
N SER A 64 8.80 -6.90 -7.02
CA SER A 64 8.55 -7.54 -8.30
C SER A 64 7.19 -7.08 -8.83
N ALA A 65 7.08 -6.95 -10.14
CA ALA A 65 5.85 -6.52 -10.78
C ALA A 65 5.52 -7.44 -11.97
N LYS A 66 4.23 -7.69 -12.17
CA LYS A 66 3.72 -8.45 -13.29
C LYS A 66 2.43 -7.81 -13.78
N ALA A 67 2.31 -7.67 -15.10
CA ALA A 67 1.08 -7.20 -15.72
C ALA A 67 0.74 -8.08 -16.92
N LYS A 68 -0.57 -8.26 -17.15
CA LYS A 68 -1.13 -8.79 -18.40
C LYS A 68 -2.09 -7.72 -18.92
N VAL A 69 -1.69 -7.05 -19.99
CA VAL A 69 -2.47 -5.98 -20.64
C VAL A 69 -3.11 -6.49 -21.95
N PRO A 70 -4.20 -5.88 -22.43
CA PRO A 70 -4.78 -6.23 -23.73
C PRO A 70 -3.77 -5.99 -24.85
N HIS A 71 -3.74 -6.87 -25.85
CA HIS A 71 -2.84 -6.75 -27.00
C HIS A 71 -3.09 -5.49 -27.83
N SER A 72 -4.31 -4.92 -27.79
CA SER A 72 -4.70 -3.70 -28.49
C SER A 72 -4.31 -2.39 -27.79
N ALA A 73 -3.67 -2.45 -26.63
CA ALA A 73 -3.29 -1.30 -25.81
C ALA A 73 -1.76 -1.12 -25.69
N GLN A 74 -0.98 -1.84 -26.51
CA GLN A 74 0.46 -1.68 -26.68
C GLN A 74 0.78 -0.84 -27.91
#